data_AF-A0A319DEW9-F1
#
_entry.id   AF-A0A319DEW9-F1
#
_cell.length_a   1.000
_cell.length_b   1.000
_cell.length_c   1.000
_cell.angle_alpha   90.00
_cell.angle_beta   90.00
_cell.angle_gamma   90.00
#
_symmetry.space_group_name_H-M   'P 1'
#
loop_
_entity.id
_entity.type
_entity.pdbx_description
1 polymer ?
#
loop_
_entity_poly.entity_id
_entity_poly.type
_entity_poly.pdbx_seq_one_letter_code
_entity_poly.pdbx_strand_id
1 'polypeptide(L)'
;MVVGEYRLYHYAPSLVAAIAATACFGLITTCHLIHYFAQRTWFFTPFILGGIFETIGYLGRIINSQQTPNWTTAPYIMQELLLLIAPSSFTASIYMILGRIIRVTKGDSRSLIPARSVTRIFVIVDVVAFLAQAGGGGILAQATTTSRQHLGNGIIIGGLLVQIIFFALFILVSVIFHLRMRRDPTRRGRKTHVKWHRFLIVLYITNVLILTRCVFRVIEFAQGTNGTLQSHEIWLYIFDGLLMFLVMIILLIYHPSRLLTTAKVRDTSQIRRRRKRRTHPSPRRREY
;
A
#
# COMPACT_ATOMS: atom_id res chain seq x y z
N MET A 1 30.24 10.84 34.02
CA MET A 1 28.93 10.19 34.21
C MET A 1 28.21 10.15 32.86
N VAL A 2 28.37 9.04 32.15
CA VAL A 2 27.70 8.79 30.86
C VAL A 2 26.34 8.21 31.20
N VAL A 3 25.28 9.00 31.05
CA VAL A 3 23.91 8.53 31.23
C VAL A 3 23.46 7.92 29.91
N GLY A 4 23.49 6.58 29.86
CA GLY A 4 22.75 5.72 28.92
C GLY A 4 23.32 5.64 27.49
N GLU A 5 23.98 4.52 27.16
CA GLU A 5 24.20 4.13 25.76
C GLU A 5 22.84 3.98 25.05
N TYR A 6 22.55 4.87 24.09
CA TYR A 6 21.46 4.65 23.14
C TYR A 6 21.80 3.41 22.30
N ARG A 7 21.08 2.31 22.53
CA ARG A 7 21.23 1.08 21.74
C ARG A 7 20.27 1.11 20.56
N LEU A 8 20.82 1.12 19.34
CA LEU A 8 20.05 1.07 18.08
C LEU A 8 19.21 -0.21 17.97
N TYR A 9 19.70 -1.32 18.53
CA TYR A 9 18.95 -2.56 18.66
C TYR A 9 19.00 -3.09 20.09
N HIS A 10 17.85 -3.55 20.58
CA HIS A 10 17.74 -4.28 21.84
C HIS A 10 17.98 -5.80 21.67
N TYR A 11 18.18 -6.26 20.43
CA TYR A 11 18.46 -7.66 20.05
C TYR A 11 19.50 -7.72 18.92
N ALA A 12 20.18 -8.86 18.75
CA ALA A 12 21.06 -9.09 17.59
C ALA A 12 20.20 -9.49 16.37
N PRO A 13 20.16 -8.70 15.27
CA PRO A 13 19.35 -9.04 14.10
C PRO A 13 19.81 -10.38 13.47
N SER A 14 18.87 -11.27 13.19
CA SER A 14 19.15 -12.57 12.57
C SER A 14 19.48 -12.40 11.09
N LEU A 15 20.74 -12.70 10.72
CA LEU A 15 21.21 -12.72 9.33
C LEU A 15 20.37 -13.64 8.44
N VAL A 16 20.04 -14.85 8.91
CA VAL A 16 19.28 -15.85 8.14
C VAL A 16 17.88 -15.33 7.79
N ALA A 17 17.16 -14.81 8.78
CA ALA A 17 15.85 -14.20 8.58
C ALA A 17 15.89 -12.98 7.63
N ALA A 18 16.92 -12.14 7.73
CA ALA A 18 17.09 -10.98 6.84
C ALA A 18 17.37 -11.39 5.39
N ILE A 19 18.21 -12.42 5.17
CA ILE A 19 18.46 -13.00 3.85
C ILE A 19 17.18 -13.60 3.27
N ALA A 20 16.45 -14.40 4.06
CA ALA A 20 15.21 -15.03 3.61
C ALA A 20 14.15 -13.98 3.21
N ALA A 21 13.93 -12.96 4.04
CA ALA A 21 12.99 -11.89 3.73
C ALA A 21 13.40 -11.09 2.49
N THR A 22 14.70 -10.73 2.38
CA THR A 22 15.23 -10.04 1.20
C THR A 22 15.00 -10.85 -0.08
N ALA A 23 15.29 -12.16 -0.05
CA ALA A 23 15.07 -13.04 -1.19
C ALA A 23 13.57 -13.12 -1.56
N CYS A 24 12.69 -13.31 -0.57
CA CYS A 24 11.25 -13.36 -0.80
C CYS A 24 10.72 -12.06 -1.43
N PHE A 25 11.04 -10.90 -0.84
CA PHE A 25 10.61 -9.59 -1.34
C PHE A 25 11.24 -9.26 -2.70
N GLY A 26 12.51 -9.61 -2.92
CA GLY A 26 13.20 -9.40 -4.20
C GLY A 26 12.61 -10.24 -5.33
N LEU A 27 12.30 -11.52 -5.07
CA LEU A 27 11.67 -12.42 -6.05
C LEU A 27 10.27 -11.93 -6.42
N ILE A 28 9.43 -11.62 -5.42
CA ILE A 28 8.04 -11.20 -5.71
C ILE A 28 7.96 -9.82 -6.35
N THR A 29 8.87 -8.90 -5.99
CA THR A 29 9.01 -7.60 -6.66
C THR A 29 9.42 -7.77 -8.11
N THR A 30 10.36 -8.69 -8.39
CA THR A 30 10.76 -9.03 -9.76
C THR A 30 9.58 -9.59 -10.57
N CYS A 31 8.78 -10.50 -10.00
CA CYS A 31 7.57 -10.99 -10.65
C CYS A 31 6.59 -9.84 -10.98
N HIS A 32 6.38 -8.91 -10.05
CA HIS A 32 5.55 -7.74 -10.31
C HIS A 32 6.12 -6.81 -11.38
N LEU A 33 7.43 -6.59 -11.41
CA LEU A 33 8.11 -5.80 -12.45
C LEU A 33 7.89 -6.40 -13.84
N ILE A 34 8.05 -7.72 -13.98
CA ILE A 34 7.79 -8.42 -15.24
C ILE A 34 6.36 -8.18 -15.70
N HIS A 35 5.38 -8.38 -14.81
CA HIS A 35 3.96 -8.14 -15.12
C HIS A 35 3.67 -6.66 -15.43
N TYR A 36 4.31 -5.75 -14.70
CA TYR A 36 4.15 -4.31 -14.83
C TYR A 36 4.56 -3.81 -16.22
N PHE A 37 5.72 -4.24 -16.71
CA PHE A 37 6.19 -3.92 -18.05
C PHE A 37 5.42 -4.66 -19.15
N ALA A 38 5.22 -5.97 -19.00
CA ALA A 38 4.52 -6.79 -19.99
C ALA A 38 3.08 -6.32 -20.23
N GLN A 39 2.37 -5.93 -19.16
CA GLN A 39 0.97 -5.51 -19.22
C GLN A 39 0.78 -3.98 -19.23
N ARG A 40 1.89 -3.22 -19.22
CA ARG A 40 1.92 -1.74 -19.23
C ARG A 40 1.03 -1.12 -18.15
N THR A 41 1.12 -1.63 -16.92
CA THR A 41 0.28 -1.17 -15.80
C THR A 41 0.88 0.02 -15.06
N TRP A 42 1.19 1.11 -15.77
CA TRP A 42 1.89 2.30 -15.25
C TRP A 42 1.27 2.96 -14.01
N PHE A 43 -0.01 2.70 -13.71
CA PHE A 43 -0.64 3.22 -12.50
C PHE A 43 -0.32 2.41 -11.24
N PHE A 44 0.25 1.23 -11.40
CA PHE A 44 0.64 0.34 -10.32
C PHE A 44 2.10 0.64 -9.87
N THR A 45 2.66 1.78 -10.30
CA THR A 45 3.98 2.26 -9.92
C THR A 45 4.20 2.32 -8.41
N PRO A 46 3.28 2.85 -7.58
CA PRO A 46 3.53 2.91 -6.15
C PRO A 46 3.68 1.50 -5.55
N PHE A 47 3.01 0.50 -6.10
CA PHE A 47 3.12 -0.88 -5.62
C PHE A 47 4.51 -1.46 -5.88
N ILE A 48 5.06 -1.19 -7.05
CA ILE A 48 6.42 -1.59 -7.42
C ILE A 48 7.44 -0.90 -6.51
N LEU A 49 7.28 0.40 -6.27
CA LEU A 49 8.12 1.15 -5.34
C LEU A 49 8.05 0.56 -3.93
N GLY A 50 6.85 0.22 -3.44
CA GLY A 50 6.68 -0.46 -2.14
C GLY A 50 7.46 -1.78 -2.05
N GLY A 51 7.41 -2.62 -3.09
CA GLY A 51 8.18 -3.86 -3.13
C GLY A 51 9.71 -3.63 -3.16
N ILE A 52 10.16 -2.61 -3.88
CA ILE A 52 11.57 -2.19 -3.89
C ILE A 52 11.99 -1.70 -2.49
N PHE A 53 11.15 -0.90 -1.83
CA PHE A 53 11.41 -0.39 -0.48
C PHE A 53 11.50 -1.52 0.54
N GLU A 54 10.60 -2.51 0.52
CA GLU A 54 10.72 -3.72 1.37
C GLU A 54 12.05 -4.45 1.10
N THR A 55 12.37 -4.68 -0.17
CA THR A 55 13.60 -5.41 -0.56
C THR A 55 14.86 -4.69 -0.07
N ILE A 56 14.97 -3.38 -0.30
CA ILE A 56 16.12 -2.57 0.13
C ILE A 56 16.14 -2.40 1.65
N GLY A 57 14.97 -2.30 2.29
CA GLY A 57 14.86 -2.26 3.75
C GLY A 57 15.46 -3.50 4.40
N TYR A 58 15.10 -4.70 3.91
CA TYR A 58 15.68 -5.95 4.41
C TYR A 58 17.16 -6.15 4.01
N LEU A 59 17.62 -5.59 2.88
CA LEU A 59 19.06 -5.51 2.57
C LEU A 59 19.81 -4.67 3.61
N GLY A 60 19.26 -3.52 4.01
CA GLY A 60 19.79 -2.73 5.12
C GLY A 60 19.89 -3.54 6.42
N ARG A 61 18.90 -4.40 6.66
CA ARG A 61 18.88 -5.31 7.83
C ARG A 61 19.98 -6.37 7.78
N ILE A 62 20.35 -6.88 6.60
CA ILE A 62 21.51 -7.76 6.42
C ILE A 62 22.79 -7.03 6.83
N ILE A 63 22.98 -5.80 6.36
CA ILE A 63 24.15 -4.98 6.71
C ILE A 63 24.21 -4.76 8.23
N ASN A 64 23.08 -4.39 8.85
CA ASN A 64 23.00 -4.20 10.30
C ASN A 64 23.30 -5.50 11.08
N SER A 65 22.87 -6.67 10.58
CA SER A 65 23.19 -7.94 11.25
C SER A 65 24.69 -8.24 11.28
N GLN A 66 25.42 -7.86 10.24
CA GLN A 66 26.88 -8.05 10.12
C GLN A 66 27.70 -7.00 10.89
N GLN A 67 27.09 -5.87 11.25
CA GLN A 67 27.75 -4.80 12.02
C GLN A 67 27.57 -4.95 13.53
N THR A 68 26.94 -6.04 14.01
CA THR A 68 26.75 -6.29 15.45
C THR A 68 28.10 -6.43 16.17
N PRO A 69 28.40 -5.69 17.26
CA PRO A 69 27.57 -4.72 17.99
C PRO A 69 27.82 -3.22 17.65
N ASN A 70 28.72 -2.91 16.72
CA ASN A 70 29.09 -1.56 16.32
C ASN A 70 28.30 -1.11 15.07
N TRP A 71 26.98 -0.93 15.23
CA TRP A 71 26.11 -0.53 14.13
C TRP A 71 26.40 0.88 13.64
N THR A 72 26.45 1.06 12.32
CA THR A 72 26.44 2.39 11.72
C THR A 72 25.01 2.91 11.66
N THR A 73 24.81 4.21 11.90
CA THR A 73 23.46 4.80 11.95
C THR A 73 22.76 4.81 10.58
N ALA A 74 23.53 4.83 9.48
CA ALA A 74 22.98 4.98 8.13
C ALA A 74 22.15 3.77 7.65
N PRO A 75 22.61 2.51 7.75
CA PRO A 75 21.80 1.35 7.34
C PRO A 75 20.60 1.13 8.27
N TYR A 76 20.69 1.52 9.55
CA TYR A 76 19.55 1.54 10.48
C TYR A 76 18.46 2.51 10.02
N ILE A 77 18.80 3.79 9.79
CA ILE A 77 17.83 4.80 9.33
C ILE A 77 17.24 4.41 7.98
N MET A 78 18.07 3.92 7.05
CA MET A 78 17.62 3.46 5.75
C MET A 78 16.58 2.33 5.88
N GLN A 79 16.88 1.29 6.66
CA GLN A 79 15.96 0.19 6.90
C GLN A 79 14.64 0.70 7.51
N GLU A 80 14.72 1.50 8.58
CA GLU A 80 13.53 1.96 9.29
C GLU A 80 12.62 2.78 8.38
N LEU A 81 13.16 3.76 7.64
CA LEU A 81 12.37 4.60 6.74
C LEU A 81 11.79 3.83 5.55
N LEU A 82 12.56 2.92 4.96
CA LEU A 82 12.11 2.15 3.79
C LEU A 82 11.03 1.13 4.15
N LEU A 83 11.18 0.43 5.27
CA LEU A 83 10.14 -0.47 5.76
C LEU A 83 8.88 0.31 6.18
N LEU A 84 9.03 1.54 6.68
CA LEU A 84 7.91 2.40 7.08
C LEU A 84 7.12 2.97 5.88
N ILE A 85 7.79 3.33 4.77
CA ILE A 85 7.14 3.91 3.57
C ILE A 85 6.50 2.85 2.65
N ALA A 86 6.98 1.61 2.70
CA ALA A 86 6.49 0.53 1.85
C ALA A 86 4.95 0.31 1.92
N PRO A 87 4.32 0.21 3.10
CA PRO A 87 2.86 0.07 3.23
C PRO A 87 2.09 1.23 2.64
N SER A 88 2.55 2.46 2.85
CA SER A 88 1.92 3.67 2.30
C SER A 88 1.93 3.64 0.77
N SER A 89 2.94 2.98 0.18
CA SER A 89 3.01 2.77 -1.27
C SER A 89 2.04 1.67 -1.74
N PHE A 90 1.82 0.63 -0.92
CA PHE A 90 0.80 -0.40 -1.18
C PHE A 90 -0.64 0.14 -1.04
N THR A 91 -0.93 0.94 -0.01
CA THR A 91 -2.25 1.58 0.19
C THR A 91 -2.57 2.54 -0.95
N ALA A 92 -1.61 3.36 -1.39
CA ALA A 92 -1.77 4.23 -2.56
C ALA A 92 -2.25 3.45 -3.80
N SER A 93 -1.67 2.27 -4.03
CA SER A 93 -2.02 1.40 -5.16
C SER A 93 -3.42 0.81 -5.01
N ILE A 94 -3.81 0.41 -3.80
CA ILE A 94 -5.17 -0.04 -3.48
C ILE A 94 -6.19 1.06 -3.77
N TYR A 95 -5.92 2.30 -3.38
CA TYR A 95 -6.80 3.44 -3.67
C TYR A 95 -6.96 3.65 -5.18
N MET A 96 -5.88 3.48 -5.95
CA MET A 96 -5.92 3.57 -7.40
C MET A 96 -6.72 2.41 -8.04
N ILE A 97 -6.61 1.19 -7.51
CA ILE A 97 -7.41 0.05 -7.96
C ILE A 97 -8.90 0.32 -7.73
N LEU A 98 -9.30 0.76 -6.52
CA LEU A 98 -10.70 1.12 -6.25
C LEU A 98 -11.19 2.22 -7.20
N GLY A 99 -10.40 3.28 -7.37
CA GLY A 99 -10.72 4.36 -8.31
C GLY A 99 -10.93 3.86 -9.74
N ARG A 100 -10.15 2.86 -10.18
CA ARG A 100 -10.35 2.21 -11.49
C ARG A 100 -11.61 1.37 -11.55
N ILE A 101 -11.94 0.61 -10.50
CA ILE A 101 -13.18 -0.16 -10.42
C ILE A 101 -14.40 0.77 -10.56
N ILE A 102 -14.41 1.88 -9.84
CA ILE A 102 -15.48 2.90 -9.93
C ILE A 102 -15.61 3.40 -11.37
N ARG A 103 -14.50 3.76 -12.04
CA ARG A 103 -14.51 4.25 -13.43
C ARG A 103 -14.98 3.20 -14.44
N VAL A 104 -14.50 1.96 -14.33
CA VAL A 104 -14.87 0.86 -15.24
C VAL A 104 -16.35 0.53 -15.14
N THR A 105 -16.88 0.54 -13.92
CA THR A 105 -18.30 0.31 -13.64
C THR A 105 -19.17 1.54 -13.91
N LYS A 106 -18.60 2.74 -14.16
CA LYS A 106 -19.32 4.02 -14.15
C LYS A 106 -20.14 4.21 -12.87
N GLY A 107 -19.58 3.77 -11.75
CA GLY A 107 -20.23 3.79 -10.45
C GLY A 107 -20.01 5.08 -9.66
N ASP A 108 -19.56 6.17 -10.29
CA ASP A 108 -19.27 7.43 -9.58
C ASP A 108 -20.46 7.94 -8.75
N SER A 109 -21.68 7.81 -9.28
CA SER A 109 -22.94 8.15 -8.57
C SER A 109 -23.28 7.22 -7.41
N ARG A 110 -22.60 6.06 -7.29
CA ARG A 110 -22.77 5.08 -6.22
C ARG A 110 -21.61 5.16 -5.22
N SER A 111 -20.54 5.91 -5.52
CA SER A 111 -19.46 6.20 -4.59
C SER A 111 -19.80 7.45 -3.76
N LEU A 112 -19.36 7.51 -2.50
CA LEU A 112 -19.47 8.74 -1.69
C LEU A 112 -18.57 9.85 -2.23
N ILE A 113 -17.39 9.46 -2.72
CA ILE A 113 -16.34 10.35 -3.18
C ILE A 113 -16.02 9.99 -4.64
N PRO A 114 -15.87 10.98 -5.54
CA PRO A 114 -15.45 10.73 -6.91
C PRO A 114 -14.13 9.96 -6.97
N ALA A 115 -13.99 9.05 -7.95
CA ALA A 115 -12.85 8.15 -8.05
C ALA A 115 -11.47 8.85 -8.12
N ARG A 116 -11.43 10.10 -8.61
CA ARG A 116 -10.19 10.91 -8.67
C ARG A 116 -9.84 11.51 -7.31
N SER A 117 -10.85 11.94 -6.56
CA SER A 117 -10.66 12.56 -5.24
C SER A 117 -10.29 11.53 -4.19
N VAL A 118 -10.84 10.30 -4.26
CA VAL A 118 -10.42 9.17 -3.38
C VAL A 118 -8.90 9.01 -3.42
N THR A 119 -8.33 8.74 -4.59
CA THR A 119 -6.88 8.53 -4.70
C THR A 119 -6.08 9.75 -4.22
N ARG A 120 -6.49 10.98 -4.57
CA ARG A 120 -5.74 12.19 -4.17
C ARG A 120 -5.75 12.41 -2.66
N ILE A 121 -6.92 12.38 -2.03
CA ILE A 121 -7.08 12.68 -0.60
C ILE A 121 -6.30 11.67 0.23
N PHE A 122 -6.52 10.37 -0.01
CA PHE A 122 -5.90 9.34 0.82
C PHE A 122 -4.38 9.22 0.62
N VAL A 123 -3.86 9.47 -0.60
CA VAL A 123 -2.40 9.51 -0.81
C VAL A 123 -1.77 10.72 -0.13
N ILE A 124 -2.40 11.90 -0.18
CA ILE A 124 -1.86 13.08 0.52
C ILE A 124 -1.79 12.82 2.02
N VAL A 125 -2.83 12.21 2.60
CA VAL A 125 -2.84 11.85 4.02
C VAL A 125 -1.73 10.86 4.34
N ASP A 126 -1.55 9.80 3.54
CA ASP A 126 -0.50 8.81 3.75
C ASP A 126 0.91 9.44 3.67
N VAL A 127 1.12 10.40 2.77
CA VAL A 127 2.40 11.15 2.67
C VAL A 127 2.63 12.01 3.90
N VAL A 128 1.62 12.76 4.36
CA VAL A 128 1.75 13.60 5.56
C VAL A 128 2.00 12.75 6.80
N ALA A 129 1.26 11.64 6.96
CA ALA A 129 1.44 10.69 8.04
C ALA A 129 2.85 10.06 8.02
N PHE A 130 3.35 9.70 6.83
CA PHE A 130 4.71 9.19 6.67
C PHE A 130 5.76 10.24 7.05
N LEU A 131 5.61 11.49 6.60
CA LEU A 131 6.55 12.56 6.95
C LEU A 131 6.58 12.82 8.46
N ALA A 132 5.43 12.74 9.14
CA ALA A 132 5.39 12.80 10.60
C ALA A 132 6.19 11.63 11.21
N GLN A 133 5.96 10.40 10.77
CA GLN A 133 6.68 9.22 11.27
C GLN A 133 8.19 9.30 10.99
N ALA A 134 8.59 9.71 9.79
CA ALA A 134 10.00 9.89 9.42
C ALA A 134 10.67 10.98 10.27
N GLY A 135 9.98 12.11 10.51
CA GLY A 135 10.45 13.17 11.39
C GLY A 135 10.57 12.71 12.85
N GLY A 136 9.59 11.99 13.36
CA GLY A 136 9.60 11.41 14.70
C GLY A 136 10.71 10.36 14.88
N GLY A 137 10.94 9.50 13.88
CA GLY A 137 12.03 8.53 13.85
C GLY A 137 13.41 9.22 13.81
N GLY A 138 13.54 10.29 13.03
CA GLY A 138 14.75 11.11 12.99
C GLY A 138 15.07 11.81 14.32
N ILE A 139 14.05 12.22 15.07
CA ILE A 139 14.20 12.74 16.45
C ILE A 139 14.63 11.61 17.39
N LEU A 140 14.00 10.44 17.30
CA LEU A 140 14.30 9.28 18.14
C LEU A 140 15.74 8.79 17.94
N ALA A 141 16.23 8.75 16.70
CA ALA A 141 17.59 8.37 16.35
C ALA A 141 18.68 9.28 16.95
N GLN A 142 18.33 10.50 17.33
CA GLN A 142 19.23 11.50 17.92
C GLN A 142 18.88 11.84 19.38
N ALA A 143 17.94 11.11 19.98
CA ALA A 143 17.41 11.44 21.28
C ALA A 143 18.36 11.03 22.41
N THR A 144 19.04 12.03 23.00
CA THR A 144 19.91 11.85 24.19
C THR A 144 19.17 12.09 25.52
N THR A 145 17.93 12.55 25.48
CA THR A 145 17.10 12.84 26.67
C THR A 145 15.76 12.13 26.57
N THR A 146 15.20 11.74 27.72
CA THR A 146 13.88 11.09 27.83
C THR A 146 12.77 11.95 27.20
N SER A 147 12.85 13.28 27.34
CA SER A 147 11.89 14.21 26.71
C SER A 147 11.90 14.13 25.18
N ARG A 148 13.09 14.04 24.55
CA ARG A 148 13.19 13.87 23.08
C ARG A 148 12.70 12.51 22.62
N GLN A 149 12.92 11.45 23.41
CA GLN A 149 12.39 10.12 23.12
C GLN A 149 10.85 10.13 23.12
N HIS A 150 10.22 10.72 24.15
CA HIS A 150 8.77 10.86 24.21
C HIS A 150 8.20 11.70 23.06
N LEU A 151 8.88 12.79 22.68
CA LEU A 151 8.49 13.61 21.55
C LEU A 151 8.53 12.82 20.24
N GLY A 152 9.63 12.12 19.96
CA GLY A 152 9.78 11.29 18.77
C GLY A 152 8.70 10.21 18.67
N ASN A 153 8.51 9.43 19.74
CA ASN A 153 7.47 8.40 19.82
C ASN A 153 6.07 8.99 19.63
N GLY A 154 5.76 10.11 20.28
CA GLY A 154 4.46 10.77 20.16
C GLY A 154 4.14 11.22 18.73
N ILE A 155 5.13 11.75 18.00
CA ILE A 155 4.96 12.14 16.59
C ILE A 155 4.72 10.91 15.71
N ILE A 156 5.48 9.81 15.91
CA ILE A 156 5.30 8.56 15.16
C ILE A 156 3.89 7.99 15.40
N ILE A 157 3.48 7.86 16.66
CA ILE A 157 2.15 7.34 17.03
C ILE A 157 1.05 8.23 16.43
N GLY A 158 1.20 9.56 16.51
CA GLY A 158 0.25 10.50 15.91
C GLY A 158 0.09 10.29 14.40
N GLY A 159 1.20 10.15 13.68
CA GLY A 159 1.19 9.85 12.24
C GLY A 159 0.49 8.51 11.93
N LEU A 160 0.82 7.46 12.67
CA LEU A 160 0.20 6.14 12.53
C LEU A 160 -1.32 6.16 12.81
N LEU A 161 -1.77 6.90 13.83
CA LEU A 161 -3.19 7.04 14.16
C LEU A 161 -3.96 7.76 13.06
N VAL A 162 -3.43 8.86 12.53
CA VAL A 162 -4.02 9.57 11.39
C VAL A 162 -4.14 8.62 10.20
N GLN A 163 -3.08 7.87 9.90
CA GLN A 163 -3.08 6.88 8.82
C GLN A 163 -4.17 5.82 9.02
N ILE A 164 -4.31 5.24 10.22
CA ILE A 164 -5.35 4.24 10.52
C ILE A 164 -6.76 4.82 10.35
N ILE A 165 -7.03 6.01 10.88
CA ILE A 165 -8.35 6.65 10.81
C ILE A 165 -8.75 6.86 9.35
N PHE A 166 -7.87 7.45 8.55
CA PHE A 166 -8.16 7.70 7.13
C PHE A 166 -8.22 6.41 6.31
N PHE A 167 -7.42 5.41 6.64
CA PHE A 167 -7.52 4.11 5.99
C PHE A 167 -8.84 3.40 6.32
N ALA A 168 -9.33 3.49 7.56
CA ALA A 168 -10.66 3.00 7.94
C ALA A 168 -11.78 3.74 7.20
N LEU A 169 -11.67 5.07 7.03
CA LEU A 169 -12.60 5.85 6.20
C LEU A 169 -12.57 5.40 4.73
N PHE A 170 -11.39 5.07 4.19
CA PHE A 170 -11.29 4.51 2.84
C PHE A 170 -12.01 3.15 2.73
N ILE A 171 -11.85 2.26 3.71
CA ILE A 171 -12.56 0.97 3.75
C ILE A 171 -14.07 1.22 3.78
N LEU A 172 -14.56 2.17 4.58
CA LEU A 172 -15.97 2.56 4.64
C LEU A 172 -16.49 3.03 3.27
N VAL A 173 -15.74 3.91 2.59
CA VAL A 173 -16.10 4.38 1.23
C VAL A 173 -16.18 3.19 0.25
N SER A 174 -15.24 2.25 0.34
CA SER A 174 -15.22 1.03 -0.49
C SER A 174 -16.43 0.12 -0.21
N VAL A 175 -16.79 -0.08 1.06
CA VAL A 175 -17.96 -0.87 1.47
C VAL A 175 -19.25 -0.22 1.00
N ILE A 176 -19.42 1.09 1.21
CA ILE A 176 -20.63 1.81 0.77
C ILE A 176 -20.77 1.75 -0.75
N PHE A 177 -19.67 1.95 -1.49
CA PHE A 177 -19.66 1.77 -2.94
C PHE A 177 -20.12 0.37 -3.34
N HIS A 178 -19.59 -0.66 -2.69
CA HIS A 178 -19.93 -2.06 -2.99
C HIS A 178 -21.40 -2.38 -2.69
N LEU A 179 -21.92 -1.95 -1.53
CA LEU A 179 -23.33 -2.16 -1.16
C LEU A 179 -24.28 -1.45 -2.13
N ARG A 180 -24.00 -0.19 -2.47
CA ARG A 180 -24.79 0.57 -3.46
C ARG A 180 -24.75 -0.08 -4.84
N MET A 181 -23.58 -0.58 -5.25
CA MET A 181 -23.42 -1.30 -6.52
C MET A 181 -24.06 -2.68 -6.54
N ARG A 182 -24.22 -3.36 -5.40
CA ARG A 182 -24.97 -4.63 -5.31
C ARG A 182 -26.47 -4.39 -5.35
N ARG A 183 -26.97 -3.38 -4.64
CA ARG A 183 -28.40 -3.04 -4.59
C ARG A 183 -28.91 -2.46 -5.91
N ASP A 184 -28.20 -1.50 -6.48
CA ASP A 184 -28.52 -0.91 -7.78
C ASP A 184 -27.28 -0.86 -8.70
N PRO A 185 -26.95 -2.01 -9.34
CA PRO A 185 -25.82 -2.07 -10.24
C PRO A 185 -26.10 -1.24 -11.50
N THR A 186 -25.14 -0.37 -11.83
CA THR A 186 -25.21 0.43 -13.04
C THR A 186 -25.32 -0.46 -14.28
N ARG A 187 -25.94 0.06 -15.36
CA ARG A 187 -26.04 -0.66 -16.64
C ARG A 187 -24.68 -1.16 -17.16
N ARG A 188 -23.59 -0.46 -16.82
CA ARG A 188 -22.22 -0.88 -17.14
C ARG A 188 -21.66 -1.93 -16.16
N GLY A 189 -21.98 -1.82 -14.88
CA GLY A 189 -21.64 -2.82 -13.86
C GLY A 189 -22.28 -4.19 -14.10
N ARG A 190 -23.49 -4.23 -14.71
CA ARG A 190 -24.15 -5.49 -15.12
C ARG A 190 -23.57 -6.12 -16.38
N LYS A 191 -23.15 -5.30 -17.35
CA LYS A 191 -22.70 -5.75 -18.68
C LYS A 191 -21.18 -5.87 -18.82
N THR A 192 -20.43 -5.65 -17.75
CA THR A 192 -18.97 -5.72 -17.81
C THR A 192 -18.50 -7.18 -17.68
N HIS A 193 -17.59 -7.60 -18.55
CA HIS A 193 -16.89 -8.89 -18.40
C HIS A 193 -15.88 -8.87 -17.24
N VAL A 194 -15.58 -7.68 -16.69
CA VAL A 194 -14.71 -7.54 -15.52
C VAL A 194 -15.46 -8.03 -14.28
N LYS A 195 -14.90 -9.04 -13.60
CA LYS A 195 -15.40 -9.56 -12.33
C LYS A 195 -15.08 -8.60 -11.17
N TRP A 196 -15.66 -7.39 -11.21
CA TRP A 196 -15.37 -6.30 -10.28
C TRP A 196 -15.63 -6.67 -8.82
N HIS A 197 -16.62 -7.52 -8.53
CA HIS A 197 -16.84 -8.09 -7.20
C HIS A 197 -15.63 -8.86 -6.66
N ARG A 198 -14.96 -9.66 -7.51
CA ARG A 198 -13.76 -10.40 -7.08
C ARG A 198 -12.62 -9.44 -6.74
N PHE A 199 -12.45 -8.38 -7.52
CA PHE A 199 -11.46 -7.35 -7.20
C PHE A 199 -11.79 -6.62 -5.89
N LEU A 200 -13.06 -6.34 -5.59
CA LEU A 200 -13.44 -5.75 -4.30
C LEU A 200 -13.15 -6.70 -3.12
N ILE A 201 -13.40 -8.00 -3.26
CA ILE A 201 -13.06 -9.00 -2.24
C ILE A 201 -11.54 -9.02 -2.00
N VAL A 202 -10.75 -9.06 -3.09
CA VAL A 202 -9.29 -8.97 -3.02
C VAL A 202 -8.86 -7.70 -2.29
N LEU A 203 -9.46 -6.55 -2.61
CA LEU A 203 -9.17 -5.29 -1.92
C LEU A 203 -9.49 -5.35 -0.42
N TYR A 204 -10.59 -5.99 -0.01
CA TYR A 204 -10.89 -6.14 1.42
C TYR A 204 -9.88 -7.01 2.14
N ILE A 205 -9.47 -8.14 1.53
CA ILE A 205 -8.47 -9.01 2.12
C ILE A 205 -7.15 -8.24 2.29
N THR A 206 -6.69 -7.54 1.24
CA THR A 206 -5.46 -6.74 1.34
C THR A 206 -5.58 -5.59 2.33
N ASN A 207 -6.75 -4.95 2.43
CA ASN A 207 -7.00 -3.89 3.40
C ASN A 207 -6.92 -4.40 4.85
N VAL A 208 -7.47 -5.59 5.13
CA VAL A 208 -7.40 -6.18 6.47
C VAL A 208 -5.96 -6.49 6.86
N LEU A 209 -5.16 -7.04 5.93
CA LEU A 209 -3.73 -7.31 6.18
C LEU A 209 -2.95 -6.03 6.49
N ILE A 210 -3.16 -4.97 5.69
CA ILE A 210 -2.49 -3.68 5.92
C ILE A 210 -2.97 -3.01 7.21
N LEU A 211 -4.27 -3.05 7.50
CA LEU A 211 -4.82 -2.48 8.73
C LEU A 211 -4.24 -3.18 9.98
N THR A 212 -4.13 -4.51 9.93
CA THR A 212 -3.54 -5.31 11.01
C THR A 212 -2.10 -4.88 11.28
N ARG A 213 -1.29 -4.70 10.23
CA ARG A 213 0.06 -4.13 10.34
C ARG A 213 0.05 -2.74 10.97
N CYS A 214 -0.81 -1.83 10.51
CA CYS A 214 -0.85 -0.47 11.06
C CYS A 214 -1.20 -0.46 12.55
N VAL A 215 -2.16 -1.29 12.97
CA VAL A 215 -2.52 -1.44 14.40
C VAL A 215 -1.35 -2.01 15.20
N PHE A 216 -0.67 -3.03 14.67
CA PHE A 216 0.52 -3.59 15.29
C PHE A 216 1.61 -2.53 15.47
N ARG A 217 1.86 -1.69 14.46
CA ARG A 217 2.83 -0.58 14.54
C ARG A 217 2.45 0.44 15.61
N VAL A 218 1.17 0.78 15.75
CA VAL A 218 0.74 1.66 16.84
C VAL A 218 1.02 1.04 18.21
N ILE A 219 0.71 -0.25 18.39
CA ILE A 219 0.95 -0.96 19.65
C ILE A 219 2.45 -1.04 19.94
N GLU A 220 3.26 -1.37 18.94
CA GLU A 220 4.73 -1.43 19.02
C GLU A 220 5.30 -0.11 19.54
N PHE A 221 4.95 1.02 18.92
CA PHE A 221 5.45 2.33 19.33
C PHE A 221 4.82 2.84 20.64
N ALA A 222 3.58 2.45 20.95
CA ALA A 222 2.92 2.81 22.20
C ALA A 222 3.53 2.11 23.42
N GLN A 223 4.05 0.89 23.25
CA GLN A 223 4.77 0.18 24.33
C GLN A 223 6.17 0.74 24.60
N GLY A 224 6.75 1.45 23.62
CA GLY A 224 8.09 2.03 23.72
C GLY A 224 9.21 1.00 23.77
N THR A 225 10.44 1.48 24.00
CA THR A 225 11.69 0.73 23.91
C THR A 225 11.84 -0.44 24.88
N ASN A 226 11.06 -0.45 25.96
CA ASN A 226 11.05 -1.57 26.94
C ASN A 226 9.92 -2.59 26.67
N GLY A 227 9.15 -2.40 25.59
CA GLY A 227 8.04 -3.28 25.23
C GLY A 227 8.51 -4.64 24.72
N THR A 228 7.80 -5.70 25.13
CA THR A 228 8.09 -7.08 24.70
C THR A 228 8.04 -7.24 23.18
N LEU A 229 7.26 -6.40 22.48
CA LEU A 229 7.12 -6.41 21.02
C LEU A 229 8.34 -5.84 20.28
N GLN A 230 8.94 -4.75 20.76
CA GLN A 230 10.19 -4.22 20.18
C GLN A 230 11.41 -5.07 20.56
N SER A 231 11.34 -5.80 21.68
CA SER A 231 12.44 -6.66 22.14
C SER A 231 12.60 -7.97 21.36
N HIS A 232 11.56 -8.43 20.64
CA HIS A 232 11.59 -9.71 19.92
C HIS A 232 11.44 -9.51 18.40
N GLU A 233 12.52 -9.79 17.68
CA GLU A 233 12.61 -9.68 16.22
C GLU A 233 11.50 -10.42 15.46
N ILE A 234 11.01 -11.54 16.00
CA ILE A 234 10.02 -12.39 15.34
C ILE A 234 8.71 -11.65 15.05
N TRP A 235 8.29 -10.74 15.92
CA TRP A 235 7.04 -10.01 15.75
C TRP A 235 7.11 -9.03 14.59
N LEU A 236 8.28 -8.44 14.34
CA LEU A 236 8.52 -7.60 13.17
C LEU A 236 8.41 -8.43 11.90
N TYR A 237 9.03 -9.60 11.81
CA TYR A 237 8.91 -10.43 10.62
C TYR A 237 7.48 -10.93 10.36
N ILE A 238 6.73 -11.29 11.40
CA ILE A 238 5.37 -11.82 11.25
C ILE A 238 4.37 -10.70 10.93
N PHE A 239 4.32 -9.65 11.76
CA PHE A 239 3.27 -8.63 11.63
C PHE A 239 3.64 -7.49 10.69
N ASP A 240 4.91 -7.34 10.35
CA ASP A 240 5.36 -6.34 9.40
C ASP A 240 5.66 -6.94 8.02
N GLY A 241 6.60 -7.90 7.99
CA GLY A 241 7.08 -8.50 6.75
C GLY A 241 6.08 -9.46 6.11
N LEU A 242 5.65 -10.49 6.85
CA LEU A 242 4.78 -11.54 6.30
C LEU A 242 3.44 -10.98 5.82
N LEU A 243 2.83 -10.04 6.57
CA LEU A 243 1.57 -9.41 6.14
C LEU A 243 1.74 -8.67 4.80
N MET A 244 2.84 -7.94 4.60
CA MET A 244 3.09 -7.25 3.33
C MET A 244 3.43 -8.20 2.20
N PHE A 245 4.20 -9.25 2.49
CA PHE A 245 4.50 -10.30 1.52
C PHE A 245 3.22 -10.99 1.02
N LEU A 246 2.28 -11.29 1.92
CA LEU A 246 0.96 -11.85 1.55
C LEU A 246 0.16 -10.89 0.67
N VAL A 247 0.19 -9.57 0.94
CA VAL A 247 -0.46 -8.56 0.09
C VAL A 247 0.10 -8.61 -1.33
N MET A 248 1.43 -8.71 -1.47
CA MET A 248 2.09 -8.85 -2.78
C MET A 248 1.69 -10.14 -3.50
N ILE A 249 1.64 -11.28 -2.80
CA ILE A 249 1.20 -12.56 -3.39
C ILE A 249 -0.23 -12.44 -3.92
N ILE A 250 -1.14 -11.91 -3.10
CA ILE A 250 -2.56 -11.78 -3.46
C ILE A 250 -2.70 -10.90 -4.71
N LEU A 251 -1.99 -9.77 -4.78
CA LEU A 251 -2.05 -8.86 -5.92
C LEU A 251 -1.24 -9.35 -7.12
N LEU A 252 -0.37 -10.35 -6.96
CA LEU A 252 0.29 -11.03 -8.09
C LEU A 252 -0.68 -11.99 -8.76
N ILE A 253 -1.37 -12.81 -7.98
CA ILE A 253 -2.38 -13.77 -8.46
C ILE A 253 -3.56 -13.01 -9.08
N TYR A 254 -4.05 -11.97 -8.41
CA TYR A 254 -5.16 -11.14 -8.85
C TYR A 254 -4.69 -9.82 -9.46
N HIS A 255 -3.75 -9.90 -10.41
CA HIS A 255 -3.11 -8.72 -11.00
C HIS A 255 -4.11 -7.72 -11.60
N PRO A 256 -4.00 -6.42 -11.27
CA PRO A 256 -4.97 -5.40 -11.67
C PRO A 256 -4.85 -5.00 -13.15
N SER A 257 -3.91 -5.57 -13.92
CA SER A 257 -3.83 -5.43 -15.39
C SER A 257 -5.13 -5.79 -16.10
N ARG A 258 -5.89 -6.75 -15.56
CA ARG A 258 -7.19 -7.14 -16.11
C ARG A 258 -8.19 -5.97 -16.14
N LEU A 259 -8.05 -4.99 -15.25
CA LEU A 259 -8.87 -3.76 -15.26
C LEU A 259 -8.50 -2.83 -16.42
N LEU A 260 -7.24 -2.84 -16.88
CA LEU A 260 -6.76 -2.02 -18.00
C LEU A 260 -7.08 -2.63 -19.36
N THR A 261 -6.86 -3.93 -19.53
CA THR A 261 -7.10 -4.62 -20.80
C THR A 261 -8.55 -4.46 -21.24
N THR A 262 -9.50 -4.57 -20.30
CA THR A 262 -10.93 -4.37 -20.62
C THR A 262 -11.29 -2.91 -20.89
N ALA A 263 -10.57 -1.93 -20.31
CA ALA A 263 -10.76 -0.52 -20.65
C ALA A 263 -10.24 -0.21 -22.07
N LYS A 264 -9.05 -0.71 -22.43
CA LYS A 264 -8.39 -0.44 -23.72
C LYS A 264 -9.11 -1.09 -24.91
N VAL A 265 -9.44 -2.39 -24.81
CA VAL A 265 -10.22 -3.11 -25.84
C VAL A 265 -11.54 -2.39 -26.13
N ARG A 266 -12.13 -1.79 -25.09
CA ARG A 266 -13.40 -1.09 -25.19
C ARG A 266 -13.29 0.27 -25.89
N ASP A 267 -12.29 1.09 -25.59
CA ASP A 267 -12.10 2.38 -26.27
C ASP A 267 -11.93 2.16 -27.78
N THR A 268 -11.15 1.16 -28.17
CA THR A 268 -10.99 0.77 -29.58
C THR A 268 -12.33 0.33 -30.20
N SER A 269 -13.16 -0.45 -29.49
CA SER A 269 -14.48 -0.87 -29.97
C SER A 269 -15.47 0.29 -30.13
N GLN A 270 -15.45 1.27 -29.23
CA GLN A 270 -16.33 2.45 -29.29
C GLN A 270 -15.92 3.39 -30.41
N ILE A 271 -14.61 3.61 -30.61
CA ILE A 271 -14.07 4.36 -31.73
C ILE A 271 -14.48 3.70 -33.06
N ARG A 272 -14.33 2.38 -33.16
CA ARG A 272 -14.74 1.63 -34.37
C ARG A 272 -16.25 1.73 -34.65
N ARG A 273 -17.10 1.66 -33.62
CA ARG A 273 -18.56 1.87 -33.76
C ARG A 273 -18.93 3.30 -34.15
N ARG A 274 -18.26 4.31 -33.58
CA ARG A 274 -18.46 5.73 -33.95
C ARG A 274 -18.03 5.98 -35.41
N ARG A 275 -16.91 5.39 -35.84
CA ARG A 275 -16.44 5.47 -37.23
C ARG A 275 -17.44 4.81 -38.19
N LYS A 276 -17.95 3.62 -37.86
CA LYS A 276 -18.97 2.92 -38.68
C LYS A 276 -20.29 3.70 -38.79
N ARG A 277 -20.72 4.39 -37.73
CA ARG A 277 -21.90 5.29 -37.76
C ARG A 277 -21.69 6.56 -38.60
N ARG A 278 -20.45 7.05 -38.71
CA ARG A 278 -20.13 8.19 -39.58
C ARG A 278 -20.08 7.80 -41.06
N THR A 279 -19.62 6.58 -41.37
CA THR A 279 -19.51 6.09 -42.76
C THR A 279 -20.82 5.53 -43.32
N HIS A 280 -21.72 5.02 -42.45
CA HIS A 280 -23.08 4.64 -42.83
C HIS A 280 -24.09 5.33 -41.90
N PRO A 281 -24.52 6.56 -42.23
CA PRO A 281 -25.66 7.18 -41.58
C PRO A 281 -26.88 6.28 -41.77
N SER A 282 -27.63 6.02 -40.71
CA SER A 282 -28.90 5.31 -40.82
C SER A 282 -29.81 6.05 -41.81
N PRO A 283 -30.48 5.37 -42.75
CA PRO A 283 -31.45 6.02 -43.62
C PRO A 283 -32.48 6.70 -42.72
N ARG A 284 -32.64 8.03 -42.87
CA ARG A 284 -33.70 8.77 -42.17
C ARG A 284 -35.00 8.07 -42.55
N ARG A 285 -35.71 7.49 -41.57
CA ARG A 285 -37.09 7.07 -41.77
C ARG A 285 -37.82 8.34 -42.24
N ARG A 286 -38.18 8.37 -43.52
CA ARG A 286 -39.15 9.34 -44.03
C ARG A 286 -40.46 8.94 -43.40
N GLU A 287 -40.88 9.69 -42.39
CA GLU A 287 -42.26 9.67 -41.92
C GLU A 287 -43.09 10.25 -43.06
N TYR A 288 -44.02 9.43 -43.56
CA TYR A 288 -45.09 9.82 -44.48
C TYR A 288 -46.32 10.17 -43.66
#